data_AF-A0A7C4CLY7-F1
#
_entry.id   AF-A0A7C4CLY7-F1
#
_cell.length_a   1.000
_cell.length_b   1.000
_cell.length_c   1.000
_cell.angle_alpha   90.00
_cell.angle_beta   90.00
_cell.angle_gamma   90.00
#
_symmetry.space_group_name_H-M   'P 1'
#
loop_
_entity.id
_entity.type
_entity.pdbx_description
1 polymer ?
#
loop_
_entity_poly.entity_id
_entity_poly.type
_entity_poly.pdbx_seq_one_letter_code
_entity_poly.pdbx_strand_id
1 'polypeptide(L)'
;MCLSSRYAHHVIQRLRILSEGVRYWKFTCNREIEEECFQKKLVGAPARMWKEVKEVKKGDIIFLHNIDTDILHGPFIAGTEGTMNIDPYALGRKNPSQVKIEWVNLSKITEPLRNSHSLKEKH
;
A
#
# COMPACT_ATOMS: atom_id res chain seq x y z
N MET A 1 -13.72 -7.05 -36.31
CA MET A 1 -12.28 -6.74 -36.45
C MET A 1 -11.83 -5.99 -35.21
N CYS A 2 -10.64 -6.37 -34.75
CA CYS A 2 -9.97 -6.07 -33.48
C CYS A 2 -10.00 -4.59 -33.04
N LEU A 3 -10.34 -4.32 -31.78
CA LEU A 3 -9.79 -3.20 -31.01
C LEU A 3 -9.00 -3.79 -29.85
N SER A 4 -7.77 -4.20 -30.14
CA SER A 4 -6.80 -4.63 -29.14
C SER A 4 -6.32 -3.42 -28.31
N SER A 5 -6.07 -3.69 -27.03
CA SER A 5 -5.11 -2.99 -26.18
C SER A 5 -5.42 -1.55 -25.75
N ARG A 6 -6.24 -1.37 -24.70
CA ARG A 6 -6.20 -0.17 -23.82
C ARG A 6 -6.29 -0.48 -22.32
N TYR A 7 -5.72 -1.62 -21.90
CA TYR A 7 -5.66 -2.02 -20.47
C TYR A 7 -4.24 -2.26 -19.96
N ALA A 8 -3.24 -1.75 -20.67
CA ALA A 8 -1.94 -1.45 -20.09
C ALA A 8 -1.89 0.07 -19.92
N HIS A 9 -1.15 0.60 -18.94
CA HIS A 9 -1.00 2.04 -18.62
C HIS A 9 -1.88 2.60 -17.48
N HIS A 10 -1.86 2.01 -16.28
CA HIS A 10 -1.99 2.81 -15.04
C HIS A 10 -0.95 2.36 -14.00
N VAL A 11 0.30 2.63 -14.38
CA VAL A 11 1.41 3.16 -13.56
C VAL A 11 1.19 3.13 -12.04
N ILE A 12 1.95 2.30 -11.34
CA ILE A 12 2.35 2.56 -9.95
C ILE A 12 3.14 3.87 -9.99
N GLN A 13 2.51 4.99 -9.62
CA GLN A 13 3.22 6.26 -9.52
C GLN A 13 3.98 6.26 -8.20
N ARG A 14 5.28 6.00 -8.25
CA ARG A 14 6.20 6.26 -7.15
C ARG A 14 6.18 7.78 -6.91
N LEU A 15 5.38 8.25 -5.96
CA LEU A 15 5.52 9.61 -5.42
C LEU A 15 6.84 9.67 -4.66
N ARG A 16 7.91 10.17 -5.32
CA ARG A 16 9.14 10.58 -4.66
C ARG A 16 8.86 11.90 -3.94
N ILE A 17 8.40 11.83 -2.70
CA ILE A 17 8.55 12.96 -1.79
C ILE A 17 10.02 12.98 -1.36
N LEU A 18 10.70 14.09 -1.65
CA LEU A 18 12.12 14.34 -1.41
C LEU A 18 12.40 14.51 0.10
N SER A 19 12.21 13.45 0.88
CA SER A 19 12.69 13.35 2.26
C SER A 19 13.12 11.92 2.51
N GLU A 20 14.37 11.70 2.89
CA GLU A 20 14.87 10.38 3.26
C GLU A 20 13.98 9.80 4.38
N GLY A 21 13.36 8.64 4.14
CA GLY A 21 12.78 7.83 5.23
C GLY A 21 11.53 7.01 4.91
N VAL A 22 10.53 7.55 4.20
CA VAL A 22 9.20 6.92 4.10
C VAL A 22 8.73 6.76 2.66
N ARG A 23 8.42 5.52 2.24
CA ARG A 23 7.84 5.22 0.91
C ARG A 23 6.35 4.96 1.01
N TYR A 24 5.67 5.08 -0.13
CA TYR A 24 4.24 4.86 -0.26
C TYR A 24 3.97 3.70 -1.21
N TRP A 25 3.01 2.85 -0.86
CA TRP A 25 2.60 1.67 -1.62
C TRP A 25 1.09 1.64 -1.80
N LYS A 26 0.64 1.28 -3.00
CA LYS A 26 -0.79 1.07 -3.29
C LYS A 26 -1.03 -0.40 -3.57
N PHE A 27 -1.85 -1.02 -2.75
CA PHE A 27 -2.41 -2.35 -2.99
C PHE A 27 -3.80 -2.19 -3.59
N THR A 28 -4.24 -3.17 -4.38
CA THR A 28 -5.59 -3.19 -4.96
C THR A 28 -6.37 -4.38 -4.41
N CYS A 29 -7.62 -4.16 -4.04
CA CYS A 29 -8.58 -5.20 -3.70
C CYS A 29 -9.86 -5.04 -4.53
N ASN A 30 -10.78 -5.99 -4.37
CA ASN A 30 -12.15 -5.95 -4.86
C ASN A 30 -13.11 -6.07 -3.65
N ARG A 31 -14.43 -6.01 -3.87
CA ARG A 31 -15.42 -6.15 -2.77
C ARG A 31 -15.34 -7.49 -2.05
N GLU A 32 -14.88 -8.56 -2.72
CA GLU A 32 -14.83 -9.91 -2.16
C GLU A 32 -13.83 -10.03 -1.00
N ILE A 33 -12.70 -9.32 -1.06
CA ILE A 33 -11.61 -9.43 -0.07
C ILE A 33 -11.39 -8.16 0.75
N GLU A 34 -12.08 -7.06 0.44
CA GLU A 34 -11.91 -5.78 1.13
C GLU A 34 -12.16 -5.89 2.63
N GLU A 35 -13.27 -6.51 3.03
CA GLU A 35 -13.59 -6.69 4.44
C GLU A 35 -12.53 -7.53 5.16
N GLU A 36 -12.07 -8.60 4.52
CA GLU A 36 -11.02 -9.47 5.05
C GLU A 36 -9.71 -8.71 5.24
N CYS A 37 -9.34 -7.81 4.32
CA CYS A 37 -8.16 -6.95 4.45
C CYS A 37 -8.21 -6.13 5.74
N PHE A 38 -9.36 -5.56 6.09
CA PHE A 38 -9.52 -4.76 7.29
C PHE A 38 -9.56 -5.60 8.56
N GLN A 39 -10.31 -6.70 8.55
CA GLN A 39 -10.45 -7.58 9.72
C GLN A 39 -9.11 -8.22 10.10
N LYS A 40 -8.37 -8.74 9.12
CA LYS A 40 -7.05 -9.36 9.33
C LYS A 40 -5.91 -8.35 9.41
N LYS A 41 -6.18 -7.07 9.12
CA LYS A 41 -5.16 -6.02 8.95
C LYS A 41 -4.04 -6.49 8.03
N LEU A 42 -4.41 -7.04 6.88
CA LEU A 42 -3.51 -7.72 5.96
C LEU A 42 -3.84 -7.31 4.54
N VAL A 43 -2.85 -6.78 3.81
CA VAL A 43 -2.96 -6.55 2.38
C VAL A 43 -2.06 -7.53 1.65
N GLY A 44 -2.36 -7.79 0.39
CA GLY A 44 -1.53 -8.68 -0.41
C GLY A 44 -1.67 -8.48 -1.90
N ALA A 45 -0.71 -9.03 -2.62
CA ALA A 45 -0.67 -9.07 -4.07
C ALA A 45 -0.35 -10.49 -4.57
N PRO A 46 -0.62 -10.79 -5.86
CA PRO A 46 -0.25 -12.06 -6.45
C PRO A 46 1.26 -12.29 -6.44
N ALA A 47 1.70 -13.56 -6.41
CA ALA A 47 3.13 -13.93 -6.33
C ALA A 47 4.02 -13.29 -7.41
N ARG A 48 3.47 -13.00 -8.60
CA ARG A 48 4.18 -12.32 -9.69
C ARG A 48 4.68 -10.92 -9.32
N MET A 49 4.07 -10.28 -8.32
CA MET A 49 4.44 -8.95 -7.82
C MET A 49 5.35 -9.01 -6.59
N TRP A 50 5.91 -10.19 -6.28
CA TRP A 50 6.80 -10.35 -5.13
C TRP A 50 8.02 -9.41 -5.18
N LYS A 51 8.53 -9.11 -6.38
CA LYS A 51 9.70 -8.24 -6.54
C LYS A 51 9.44 -6.84 -6.00
N GLU A 52 8.23 -6.33 -6.15
CA GLU A 52 7.78 -5.06 -5.64
C GLU A 52 7.37 -5.17 -4.17
N VAL A 53 6.60 -6.19 -3.79
CA VAL A 53 6.11 -6.32 -2.40
C VAL A 53 7.26 -6.52 -1.41
N LYS A 54 8.30 -7.29 -1.75
CA LYS A 54 9.46 -7.50 -0.87
C LYS A 54 10.24 -6.22 -0.56
N GLU A 55 10.05 -5.17 -1.37
CA GLU A 55 10.68 -3.88 -1.14
C GLU A 55 9.98 -3.10 -0.05
N VAL A 56 8.72 -3.40 0.28
CA VAL A 56 7.98 -2.77 1.38
C VAL A 56 8.74 -3.00 2.68
N LYS A 57 8.92 -1.94 3.46
CA LYS A 57 9.55 -2.00 4.79
C LYS A 57 8.57 -1.55 5.85
N LYS A 58 8.75 -2.08 7.07
CA LYS A 58 7.99 -1.64 8.23
C LYS A 58 8.12 -0.13 8.38
N GLY A 59 7.00 0.56 8.58
CA GLY A 59 6.96 2.03 8.64
C GLY A 59 6.62 2.72 7.31
N ASP A 60 6.68 2.02 6.18
CA ASP A 60 6.19 2.56 4.92
C ASP A 60 4.67 2.81 4.97
N ILE A 61 4.18 3.73 4.15
CA ILE A 61 2.77 4.06 4.07
C ILE A 61 2.09 3.18 3.02
N ILE A 62 0.93 2.63 3.38
CA ILE A 62 0.13 1.77 2.52
C ILE A 62 -1.25 2.40 2.28
N PHE A 63 -1.69 2.36 1.03
CA PHE A 63 -3.07 2.61 0.63
C PHE A 63 -3.68 1.35 0.04
N LEU A 64 -4.99 1.18 0.24
CA LEU A 64 -5.76 0.07 -0.30
C LEU A 64 -6.85 0.61 -1.22
N HIS A 65 -6.72 0.36 -2.53
CA HIS A 65 -7.69 0.78 -3.55
C HIS A 65 -8.64 -0.35 -3.87
N ASN A 66 -9.93 -0.17 -3.58
CA ASN A 66 -10.97 -1.08 -4.05
C ASN A 66 -11.39 -0.71 -5.47
N ILE A 67 -11.08 -1.58 -6.44
CA ILE A 67 -11.33 -1.30 -7.87
C ILE A 67 -12.81 -1.39 -8.26
N ASP A 68 -13.65 -2.07 -7.46
CA ASP A 68 -15.09 -2.22 -7.74
C ASP A 68 -15.91 -1.05 -7.21
N THR A 69 -15.40 -0.32 -6.21
CA THR A 69 -16.05 0.86 -5.61
C THR A 69 -15.32 2.17 -5.95
N ASP A 70 -14.10 2.06 -6.50
CA ASP A 70 -13.16 3.15 -6.73
C ASP A 70 -12.79 3.94 -5.46
N ILE A 71 -12.84 3.30 -4.30
CA ILE A 71 -12.49 3.91 -3.01
C ILE A 71 -11.02 3.64 -2.68
N LEU A 72 -10.28 4.69 -2.31
CA LEU A 72 -8.90 4.61 -1.83
C LEU A 72 -8.87 4.74 -0.30
N HIS A 73 -8.68 3.62 0.40
CA HIS A 73 -8.57 3.58 1.85
C HIS A 73 -7.15 3.85 2.34
N GLY A 74 -7.05 4.46 3.52
CA GLY A 74 -5.80 4.77 4.20
C GLY A 74 -5.67 6.25 4.56
N PRO A 75 -4.46 6.71 4.90
CA PRO A 75 -3.21 5.95 4.93
C PRO A 75 -3.18 4.90 6.06
N PHE A 76 -2.43 3.82 5.81
CA PHE A 76 -2.04 2.82 6.81
C PHE A 76 -0.51 2.79 6.94
N ILE A 77 0.01 2.27 8.06
CA ILE A 77 1.44 1.97 8.21
C ILE A 77 1.68 0.49 7.93
N ALA A 78 2.73 0.16 7.19
CA ALA A 78 3.23 -1.20 7.08
C ALA A 78 3.74 -1.67 8.45
N GLY A 79 3.01 -2.59 9.10
CA GLY A 79 3.42 -3.21 10.36
C GLY A 79 4.50 -4.28 10.19
N THR A 80 4.66 -4.79 8.96
CA THR A 80 5.73 -5.72 8.56
C THR A 80 6.39 -5.25 7.27
N GLU A 81 7.56 -5.80 6.95
CA GLU A 81 8.03 -5.79 5.57
C GLU A 81 7.19 -6.75 4.70
N GLY A 82 7.41 -6.71 3.38
CA GLY A 82 6.80 -7.65 2.45
C GLY A 82 7.24 -9.08 2.71
N THR A 83 6.28 -9.97 2.95
CA THR A 83 6.53 -11.38 3.30
C THR A 83 5.58 -12.29 2.52
N MET A 84 6.06 -13.45 2.09
CA MET A 84 5.20 -14.47 1.49
C MET A 84 4.40 -15.21 2.56
N ASN A 85 3.09 -15.37 2.34
CA ASN A 85 2.19 -16.23 3.10
C ASN A 85 2.20 -15.98 4.62
N ILE A 86 2.08 -14.72 5.05
CA ILE A 86 1.85 -14.37 6.46
C ILE A 86 0.59 -15.10 6.97
N ASP A 87 -0.48 -15.09 6.18
CA ASP A 87 -1.63 -15.98 6.31
C ASP A 87 -1.90 -16.64 4.95
N PRO A 88 -1.54 -17.93 4.77
CA PRO A 88 -1.68 -18.63 3.48
C PRO A 88 -3.15 -18.88 3.08
N TYR A 89 -4.11 -18.67 3.99
CA TYR A 89 -5.54 -18.89 3.73
C TYR A 89 -6.30 -17.59 3.49
N ALA A 90 -5.68 -16.44 3.73
CA ALA A 90 -6.30 -15.14 3.54
C ALA A 90 -6.37 -14.69 2.07
N LEU A 91 -7.17 -13.66 1.82
CA LEU A 91 -7.25 -12.90 0.57
C LEU A 91 -7.58 -13.79 -0.64
N GLY A 92 -8.52 -14.72 -0.42
CA GLY A 92 -8.96 -15.70 -1.41
C GLY A 92 -7.85 -16.65 -1.89
N ARG A 93 -6.72 -16.78 -1.16
CA ARG A 93 -5.55 -17.61 -1.50
C ARG A 93 -4.86 -17.23 -2.81
N LYS A 94 -5.24 -16.10 -3.40
CA LYS A 94 -4.71 -15.57 -4.67
C LYS A 94 -3.58 -14.56 -4.46
N ASN A 95 -3.42 -14.06 -3.22
CA ASN A 95 -2.53 -12.97 -2.88
C ASN A 95 -1.50 -13.38 -1.80
N PRO A 96 -0.50 -14.21 -2.16
CA PRO A 96 0.48 -14.73 -1.22
C PRO A 96 1.56 -13.71 -0.82
N SER A 97 1.82 -12.66 -1.61
CA SER A 97 2.79 -11.62 -1.23
C SER A 97 2.11 -10.60 -0.33
N GLN A 98 2.35 -10.66 0.97
CA GLN A 98 1.52 -10.02 1.99
C GLN A 98 2.29 -9.02 2.87
N VAL A 99 1.54 -8.06 3.42
CA VAL A 99 2.04 -7.08 4.38
C VAL A 99 0.96 -6.85 5.43
N LYS A 100 1.32 -6.89 6.73
CA LYS A 100 0.38 -6.46 7.79
C LYS A 100 0.32 -4.94 7.81
N ILE A 101 -0.88 -4.40 8.01
CA ILE A 101 -1.11 -2.97 8.15
C ILE A 101 -1.47 -2.60 9.59
N GLU A 102 -1.13 -1.37 9.97
CA GLU A 102 -1.52 -0.74 11.21
C GLU A 102 -2.31 0.52 10.90
N TRP A 103 -3.40 0.74 11.64
CA TRP A 103 -4.17 1.98 11.55
C TRP A 103 -3.30 3.14 12.04
N VAL A 104 -3.29 4.22 11.28
CA VAL A 104 -2.54 5.40 11.68
C VAL A 104 -3.30 6.08 12.82
N ASN A 105 -2.63 6.32 13.94
CA ASN A 105 -3.12 7.31 14.89
C ASN A 105 -2.86 8.69 14.29
N LEU A 106 -3.92 9.49 14.07
CA LEU A 106 -3.85 10.79 13.39
C LEU A 106 -2.79 11.73 14.00
N SER A 107 -2.48 11.61 15.29
CA SER A 107 -1.40 12.39 15.93
C SER A 107 -0.04 12.17 15.25
N LYS A 108 0.26 10.94 14.81
CA LYS A 108 1.55 10.57 14.19
C LYS A 108 1.71 11.07 12.76
N ILE A 109 0.62 11.40 12.05
CA ILE A 109 0.70 11.99 10.69
C ILE A 109 1.14 13.45 10.77
N THR A 110 0.74 14.15 11.83
CA THR A 110 1.04 15.58 11.99
C THR A 110 2.50 15.85 12.30
N GLU A 111 3.22 14.89 12.90
CA GLU A 111 4.63 15.04 13.28
C GLU A 111 5.57 15.19 12.05
N PRO A 112 5.54 14.30 11.04
CA PRO A 112 6.29 14.50 9.79
C PRO A 112 5.89 15.78 9.04
N LEU A 113 4.61 16.14 9.03
CA LEU A 113 4.11 17.34 8.35
C LEU A 113 4.53 18.64 9.06
N ARG A 114 4.69 18.60 10.39
CA ARG A 114 5.18 19.74 11.17
C ARG A 114 6.67 19.98 10.92
N ASN A 115 7.45 18.90 10.81
CA ASN A 115 8.89 18.99 10.60
C ASN A 115 9.27 19.38 9.16
N SER A 116 8.39 19.16 8.16
CA SER A 116 8.63 19.61 6.79
C SER A 116 8.46 21.12 6.60
N HIS A 117 7.70 21.80 7.46
CA HIS A 117 7.62 23.26 7.48
C HIS A 117 8.85 23.94 8.09
N SER A 118 9.59 23.26 8.98
CA SER A 118 10.80 23.81 9.62
C SER A 118 12.06 23.79 8.72
N LEU A 119 11.99 23.20 7.52
CA LEU A 119 13.12 23.12 6.58
C LEU A 119 13.13 24.22 5.50
N LYS A 120 12.22 25.21 5.55
CA LYS A 120 12.15 26.30 4.56
C LYS A 120 12.76 27.64 4.99
N GLU A 121 13.40 27.73 6.15
CA GLU A 121 14.05 28.97 6.58
C GLU A 121 15.50 28.73 7.00
N LYS A 122 16.39 28.51 6.02
CA LYS A 122 17.80 28.88 6.17
C LYS A 122 18.25 29.56 4.87
N HIS A 123 18.66 30.80 5.07
CA HIS A 123 19.20 31.78 4.11
C HIS A 123 20.20 31.19 3.12
#